data_AF-A0AAX0S410-F1
#
_entry.id   AF-A0AAX0S410-F1
#
_cell.length_a   1.000
_cell.length_b   1.000
_cell.length_c   1.000
_cell.angle_alpha   90.00
_cell.angle_beta   90.00
_cell.angle_gamma   90.00
#
_symmetry.space_group_name_H-M   'P 1'
#
loop_
_entity.id
_entity.type
_entity.pdbx_description
1 polymer ?
#
loop_
_entity_poly.entity_id
_entity_poly.type
_entity_poly.pdbx_seq_one_letter_code
_entity_poly.pdbx_strand_id
1 'polypeptide(L)' 'MSNNQKLFFVLILIPLIIPLVFVFNTDFLIPAGFVLGVDGVVVSRNLYVIFILYLITKVIFQFTGSKKD' A
#
# COMPACT_ATOMS: atom_id res chain seq x y z
N MET A 1 16.94 -15.55 -7.53
CA MET A 1 16.59 -14.25 -6.88
C MET A 1 17.74 -13.86 -5.96
N SER A 2 18.44 -12.77 -6.28
CA SER A 2 19.56 -12.26 -5.48
C SER A 2 19.10 -11.87 -4.06
N ASN A 3 20.00 -11.92 -3.06
CA ASN A 3 19.69 -11.53 -1.68
C ASN A 3 19.10 -10.10 -1.62
N ASN A 4 19.59 -9.21 -2.48
CA ASN A 4 19.11 -7.82 -2.61
C ASN A 4 17.68 -7.76 -3.15
N GLN A 5 17.30 -8.66 -4.05
CA GLN A 5 15.94 -8.76 -4.58
C GLN A 5 14.97 -9.33 -3.54
N LYS A 6 15.40 -10.28 -2.71
CA LYS A 6 14.60 -10.80 -1.58
C LYS A 6 14.34 -9.70 -0.55
N LEU A 7 15.38 -8.96 -0.16
CA LEU A 7 15.27 -7.83 0.77
C LEU A 7 14.29 -6.78 0.23
N PHE A 8 14.42 -6.39 -1.03
CA PHE A 8 13.51 -5.45 -1.70
C PHE A 8 12.05 -5.93 -1.67
N PHE A 9 11.82 -7.23 -1.91
CA PHE A 9 10.48 -7.81 -1.85
C PHE A 9 9.88 -7.68 -0.46
N VAL A 10 10.63 -8.02 0.58
CA VAL A 10 10.19 -7.91 1.97
C VAL A 10 9.91 -6.44 2.33
N LEU A 11 10.76 -5.51 1.89
CA LEU A 11 10.59 -4.08 2.12
C LEU A 11 9.36 -3.48 1.42
N ILE A 12 8.87 -4.08 0.34
CA ILE A 12 7.64 -3.63 -0.35
C ILE A 12 6.40 -4.36 0.18
N LEU A 13 6.51 -5.63 0.53
CA LEU A 13 5.37 -6.43 0.97
C LEU A 13 4.76 -5.89 2.27
N ILE A 14 5.61 -5.50 3.24
CA ILE A 14 5.19 -4.94 4.52
C ILE A 14 4.35 -3.65 4.34
N PRO A 15 4.83 -2.61 3.64
CA PRO A 15 4.04 -1.39 3.40
C PRO A 15 2.91 -1.58 2.39
N LEU A 16 2.80 -2.72 1.70
CA LEU A 16 1.62 -3.06 0.90
C LEU A 16 0.47 -3.61 1.77
N ILE A 17 0.79 -4.43 2.77
CA ILE A 17 -0.22 -5.11 3.61
C ILE A 17 -0.96 -4.11 4.51
N ILE A 18 -0.22 -3.20 5.16
CA ILE A 18 -0.77 -2.19 6.07
C ILE A 18 -1.91 -1.37 5.44
N PRO A 19 -1.71 -0.68 4.30
CA PRO A 19 -2.76 0.10 3.67
C PRO A 19 -3.91 -0.78 3.14
N LEU A 20 -3.63 -2.03 2.74
CA LEU A 20 -4.66 -2.97 2.32
C LEU A 20 -5.65 -3.26 3.46
N VAL A 21 -5.13 -3.51 4.68
CA VAL A 21 -5.96 -3.73 5.88
C VAL A 21 -6.82 -2.49 6.18
N PHE A 22 -6.21 -1.31 6.14
CA PHE A 22 -6.89 -0.05 6.43
C PHE A 22 -7.92 0.39 5.37
N VAL A 23 -7.75 -0.03 4.11
CA VAL A 23 -8.73 0.22 3.03
C VAL A 23 -10.03 -0.58 3.22
N PHE A 24 -9.95 -1.77 3.83
CA PHE A 24 -11.10 -2.65 4.06
C PHE A 24 -11.69 -2.54 5.48
N ASN A 25 -10.91 -2.06 6.45
CA ASN A 25 -11.36 -1.91 7.83
C ASN A 25 -11.08 -0.49 8.34
N THR A 26 -11.96 0.43 7.98
CA THR A 26 -11.87 1.85 8.35
C THR A 26 -12.35 2.15 9.76
N ASP A 27 -13.06 1.20 10.40
CA ASP A 27 -13.56 1.38 11.76
C ASP A 27 -12.42 1.50 12.77
N PHE A 28 -11.24 0.95 12.44
CA PHE A 28 -10.02 1.12 13.21
C PHE A 28 -9.41 2.53 13.09
N LEU A 29 -9.73 3.27 12.02
CA LEU A 29 -9.27 4.63 11.76
C LEU A 29 -10.19 5.70 12.35
N ILE A 30 -11.43 5.33 12.72
CA ILE A 30 -12.44 6.26 13.25
C ILE A 30 -12.67 5.95 14.73
N PRO A 31 -12.11 6.74 15.66
CA PRO A 31 -12.50 6.66 17.06
C PRO A 31 -14.00 6.96 17.20
N ALA A 32 -14.68 6.21 18.07
CA ALA A 32 -16.11 6.40 18.31
C ALA A 32 -16.43 7.87 18.68
N GLY A 33 -17.36 8.49 17.94
CA GLY A 33 -17.83 9.87 18.19
C GLY A 33 -17.36 10.93 17.18
N PHE A 34 -16.45 10.61 16.24
CA PHE A 34 -15.98 11.55 15.22
C PHE A 34 -16.77 11.46 13.91
N VAL A 35 -17.98 12.05 13.88
CA VAL A 35 -18.80 12.16 12.65
C VAL A 35 -18.10 13.03 11.58
N LEU A 36 -17.33 14.04 12.00
CA LEU A 36 -16.48 14.84 11.11
C LEU A 36 -15.23 14.09 10.58
N GLY A 37 -14.91 12.93 11.16
CA GLY A 37 -13.80 12.07 10.71
C GLY A 37 -14.13 11.29 9.44
N VAL A 38 -15.41 11.21 9.05
CA VAL A 38 -15.87 10.43 7.89
C VAL A 38 -15.27 10.97 6.58
N ASP A 39 -15.24 12.29 6.39
CA ASP A 39 -14.61 12.89 5.20
C ASP A 39 -13.09 12.67 5.17
N GLY A 40 -12.45 12.74 6.35
CA GLY A 40 -11.04 12.42 6.51
C GLY A 40 -10.72 10.99 6.11
N VAL A 41 -11.59 10.04 6.46
CA VAL A 41 -11.44 8.61 6.11
C VAL A 41 -11.56 8.38 4.61
N VAL A 42 -12.49 9.06 3.94
CA VAL A 42 -12.63 8.97 2.48
C VAL A 42 -11.34 9.43 1.79
N VAL A 43 -10.75 10.54 2.24
CA VAL A 43 -9.47 11.03 1.72
C VAL A 43 -8.32 10.06 2.03
N SER A 44 -8.20 9.60 3.28
CA SER A 44 -7.17 8.64 3.69
C SER A 44 -7.26 7.33 2.91
N ARG A 45 -8.46 6.82 2.66
CA ARG A 45 -8.69 5.60 1.86
C ARG A 45 -8.21 5.78 0.43
N ASN A 46 -8.49 6.93 -0.18
CA ASN A 46 -7.99 7.24 -1.52
C ASN A 46 -6.46 7.32 -1.56
N LEU A 47 -5.83 7.94 -0.56
CA LEU A 47 -4.37 7.97 -0.46
C LEU A 47 -3.76 6.57 -0.34
N TYR A 48 -4.38 5.69 0.45
CA TYR A 48 -3.94 4.30 0.56
C TYR A 48 -4.06 3.54 -0.76
N VAL A 49 -5.15 3.72 -1.52
CA VAL A 49 -5.33 3.12 -2.84
C VAL A 49 -4.25 3.61 -3.81
N ILE A 50 -3.99 4.92 -3.86
CA ILE A 50 -2.94 5.50 -4.71
C ILE A 50 -1.57 4.92 -4.34
N PHE A 51 -1.28 4.80 -3.05
CA PHE A 51 -0.02 4.24 -2.56
C PHE A 51 0.14 2.76 -2.92
N ILE A 52 -0.94 1.96 -2.83
CA ILE A 52 -0.96 0.56 -3.26
C ILE A 52 -0.66 0.45 -4.76
N LEU A 53 -1.32 1.26 -5.60
CA LEU A 53 -1.08 1.28 -7.06
C LEU A 53 0.38 1.66 -7.39
N TYR A 54 0.96 2.60 -6.66
CA TYR A 54 2.37 2.96 -6.79
C TYR A 54 3.30 1.79 -6.47
N LEU A 55 3.08 1.11 -5.34
CA LEU A 55 3.90 -0.05 -4.94
C LEU A 55 3.79 -1.19 -5.95
N ILE A 56 2.58 -1.50 -6.43
CA ILE A 56 2.36 -2.49 -7.49
C ILE A 56 3.15 -2.12 -8.75
N THR A 57 3.10 -0.85 -9.17
CA THR A 57 3.84 -0.37 -10.35
C THR A 57 5.35 -0.54 -10.18
N LYS A 58 5.91 -0.25 -8.99
CA LYS A 58 7.34 -0.44 -8.70
C LYS A 58 7.74 -1.91 -8.73
N VAL A 59 6.88 -2.81 -8.24
CA VAL A 59 7.09 -4.27 -8.31
C VAL A 59 7.07 -4.75 -9.75
N ILE A 60 6.04 -4.39 -10.52
CA ILE A 60 5.91 -4.76 -11.95
C ILE A 60 7.11 -4.23 -12.75
N PHE A 61 7.52 -2.98 -12.53
CA PHE A 61 8.66 -2.39 -13.22
C PHE A 61 9.95 -3.17 -12.97
N GLN A 62 10.19 -3.65 -11.74
CA GLN A 62 11.36 -4.49 -11.48
C GLN A 62 11.27 -5.85 -12.19
N PHE A 63 10.12 -6.52 -12.14
CA PHE A 63 9.95 -7.82 -12.81
C PHE A 63 10.08 -7.74 -14.33
N THR A 64 9.56 -6.66 -14.94
CA THR A 64 9.59 -6.48 -16.41
C THR A 64 10.89 -5.83 -16.88
N GLY A 65 11.45 -4.90 -16.10
CA GLY A 65 12.73 -4.23 -16.38
C GLY A 65 13.93 -5.17 -16.28
N SER A 66 13.82 -6.27 -15.54
CA SER A 66 14.83 -7.34 -15.51
C SER A 66 14.88 -8.18 -16.80
N LYS A 67 13.99 -7.96 -17.78
CA LYS A 67 14.00 -8.63 -19.10
C LYS A 67 14.62 -7.79 -20.23
N LYS A 68 15.43 -6.78 -19.90
CA LYS A 68 16.29 -6.07 -20.86
C LYS A 68 17.70 -6.66 -20.77
N ASP A 69 17.84 -7.89 -21.23
CA ASP A 69 19.07 -8.51 -21.74
C ASP A 69 18.67 -9.43 -22.90
#